data_AF-A0A2W5PFW4-F1
#
_entry.id   AF-A0A2W5PFW4-F1
#
_cell.length_a   1.000
_cell.length_b   1.000
_cell.length_c   1.000
_cell.angle_alpha   90.00
_cell.angle_beta   90.00
_cell.angle_gamma   90.00
#
_symmetry.space_group_name_H-M   'P 1'
#
loop_
_entity.id
_entity.type
_entity.pdbx_description
1 polymer ?
#
loop_
_entity_poly.entity_id
_entity_poly.type
_entity_poly.pdbx_seq_one_letter_code
_entity_poly.pdbx_strand_id
1 'polypeptide(L)'
;MAVNAPRPALPHARHPTLHDAAVTLARATAFLREQAREPWLDQSWSDRQRRVRSRVIGNWIGELDRLLHVLLDAAARAAGRPETEAQRNAAHKLAAFCAEAAWSAPRLHGLARARSTFRYTNGAARRADVRGGTHMTVGWSGPNGELRRFRIGECVLLDSGALAEICDLYDALAAHVVTSPRAGAPAPSPTRERSGHQGI
;
A
#
# COMPACT_ATOMS: atom_id res chain seq x y z
N MET A 1 3.08 -11.71 53.67
CA MET A 1 3.78 -11.99 52.40
C MET A 1 2.73 -12.27 51.35
N ALA A 2 2.47 -11.33 50.44
CA ALA A 2 1.47 -11.52 49.39
C ALA A 2 2.09 -12.33 48.24
N VAL A 3 1.51 -13.49 47.96
CA VAL A 3 1.91 -14.36 46.84
C VAL A 3 1.52 -13.66 45.54
N ASN A 4 2.54 -13.32 44.76
CA ASN A 4 2.38 -12.62 43.48
C ASN A 4 1.75 -13.62 42.48
N ALA A 5 0.45 -13.51 42.24
CA ALA A 5 -0.23 -14.36 41.27
C ALA A 5 0.31 -14.06 39.85
N PRO A 6 0.58 -15.08 39.02
CA PRO A 6 1.05 -14.88 37.67
C PRO A 6 0.00 -14.11 36.85
N ARG A 7 0.45 -13.02 36.23
CA ARG A 7 -0.36 -12.18 35.33
C ARG A 7 -0.88 -13.06 34.19
N PRO A 8 -2.20 -13.10 33.91
CA PRO A 8 -2.72 -13.87 32.80
C PRO A 8 -2.09 -13.37 31.49
N ALA A 9 -1.58 -14.30 30.68
CA ALA A 9 -1.08 -14.00 29.36
C ALA A 9 -2.18 -13.31 28.56
N LEU A 10 -1.93 -12.08 28.12
CA LEU A 10 -2.85 -11.38 27.24
C LEU A 10 -3.07 -12.24 25.99
N PRO A 11 -4.32 -12.43 25.53
CA PRO A 11 -4.58 -13.16 24.30
C PRO A 11 -3.78 -12.50 23.17
N HIS A 12 -2.95 -13.28 22.48
CA HIS A 12 -2.21 -12.82 21.31
C HIS A 12 -3.19 -12.10 20.37
N ALA A 13 -2.89 -10.84 20.02
CA ALA A 13 -3.72 -10.07 19.13
C ALA A 13 -3.93 -10.90 17.85
N ARG A 14 -5.19 -11.27 17.55
CA ARG A 14 -5.50 -12.04 16.35
C ARG A 14 -5.10 -11.19 15.14
N HIS A 15 -4.19 -11.71 14.33
CA HIS A 15 -3.87 -11.08 13.06
C HIS A 15 -5.10 -11.09 12.16
N PRO A 16 -5.37 -10.01 11.39
CA PRO A 16 -6.50 -9.97 10.47
C PRO A 16 -6.38 -11.08 9.43
N THR A 17 -7.52 -11.67 9.07
CA THR A 17 -7.58 -12.61 7.95
C THR A 17 -7.40 -11.88 6.63
N LEU A 18 -7.11 -12.61 5.54
CA LEU A 18 -7.03 -12.04 4.20
C LEU A 18 -8.33 -11.32 3.82
N HIS A 19 -9.48 -11.91 4.16
CA HIS A 19 -10.78 -11.32 3.90
C HIS A 19 -11.00 -10.02 4.68
N ASP A 20 -10.70 -10.01 5.99
CA ASP A 20 -10.86 -8.81 6.82
C ASP A 20 -9.98 -7.65 6.34
N ALA A 21 -8.73 -7.95 5.96
CA ALA A 21 -7.82 -6.95 5.43
C ALA A 21 -8.31 -6.36 4.10
N ALA A 22 -8.80 -7.21 3.19
CA ALA A 22 -9.35 -6.77 1.91
C ALA A 22 -10.61 -5.91 2.08
N VAL A 23 -11.54 -6.33 2.93
CA VAL A 23 -12.75 -5.55 3.26
C VAL A 23 -12.39 -4.21 3.89
N THR A 24 -11.39 -4.17 4.76
CA THR A 24 -10.95 -2.93 5.41
C THR A 24 -10.36 -1.95 4.39
N LEU A 25 -9.50 -2.41 3.49
CA LEU A 25 -8.96 -1.57 2.41
C LEU A 25 -10.07 -1.05 1.48
N ALA A 26 -10.99 -1.93 1.07
CA ALA A 26 -12.14 -1.55 0.24
C ALA A 26 -13.05 -0.51 0.91
N ARG A 27 -13.26 -0.60 2.23
CA ARG A 27 -14.00 0.42 2.98
C ARG A 27 -13.26 1.75 3.03
N ALA A 28 -11.93 1.72 3.17
CA ALA A 28 -11.12 2.93 3.17
C ALA A 28 -11.12 3.61 1.80
N THR A 29 -10.99 2.87 0.70
CA THR A 29 -11.09 3.43 -0.65
C THR A 29 -12.49 3.96 -0.94
N ALA A 30 -13.56 3.26 -0.54
CA ALA A 30 -14.92 3.76 -0.64
C ALA A 30 -15.13 5.07 0.14
N PHE A 31 -14.68 5.14 1.38
CA PHE A 31 -14.73 6.37 2.19
C PHE A 31 -14.03 7.53 1.48
N LEU A 32 -12.82 7.31 0.95
CA LEU A 32 -12.06 8.36 0.26
C LEU A 32 -12.68 8.76 -1.08
N ARG A 33 -13.36 7.86 -1.79
CA ARG A 33 -14.15 8.24 -2.97
C ARG A 33 -15.31 9.16 -2.63
N GLU A 34 -15.98 8.95 -1.51
CA GLU A 34 -16.99 9.90 -1.03
C GLU A 34 -16.34 11.26 -0.72
N GLN A 35 -15.17 11.27 -0.07
CA GLN A 35 -14.43 12.51 0.16
C GLN A 35 -13.97 13.20 -1.13
N ALA A 36 -13.68 12.44 -2.20
CA ALA A 36 -13.32 13.00 -3.50
C ALA A 36 -14.48 13.78 -4.14
N ARG A 37 -15.74 13.50 -3.77
CA ARG A 37 -16.91 14.24 -4.27
C ARG A 37 -17.14 15.56 -3.53
N GLU A 38 -16.45 15.78 -2.42
CA GLU A 38 -16.64 16.95 -1.60
C GLU A 38 -15.97 18.19 -2.23
N PRO A 39 -16.69 19.33 -2.35
CA PRO A 39 -16.17 20.52 -3.02
C PRO A 39 -14.89 21.10 -2.40
N TRP A 40 -14.65 20.82 -1.11
CA TRP A 40 -13.48 21.34 -0.44
C TRP A 40 -12.21 20.87 -1.14
N LEU A 41 -12.13 19.64 -1.66
CA LEU A 41 -10.89 19.14 -2.23
C LEU A 41 -10.39 19.98 -3.41
N ASP A 42 -11.29 20.55 -4.22
CA ASP A 42 -10.97 21.30 -5.44
C ASP A 42 -11.01 22.82 -5.28
N GLN A 43 -11.52 23.32 -4.15
CA GLN A 43 -11.61 24.76 -3.92
C GLN A 43 -10.24 25.43 -3.73
N SER A 44 -10.19 26.75 -3.93
CA SER A 44 -9.01 27.55 -3.59
C SER A 44 -8.84 27.70 -2.08
N TRP A 45 -7.59 27.68 -1.60
CA TRP A 45 -7.28 27.64 -0.17
C TRP A 45 -6.36 28.78 0.25
N SER A 46 -6.55 29.31 1.46
CA SER A 46 -5.53 30.14 2.12
C SER A 46 -4.30 29.33 2.54
N ASP A 47 -3.19 30.00 2.85
CA ASP A 47 -1.96 29.34 3.32
C ASP A 47 -2.16 28.47 4.57
N ARG A 48 -3.00 28.91 5.51
CA ARG A 48 -3.27 28.15 6.73
C ARG A 48 -4.04 26.86 6.41
N GLN A 49 -5.06 26.96 5.57
CA GLN A 49 -5.88 25.81 5.17
C GLN A 49 -5.07 24.81 4.35
N ARG A 50 -4.15 25.28 3.49
CA ARG A 50 -3.22 24.42 2.73
C ARG A 50 -2.43 23.46 3.61
N ARG A 51 -1.93 23.91 4.78
CA ARG A 51 -1.17 23.07 5.72
C ARG A 51 -2.04 21.96 6.32
N VAL A 52 -3.24 22.30 6.76
CA VAL A 52 -4.19 21.33 7.33
C VAL A 52 -4.58 20.30 6.28
N ARG A 53 -4.97 20.75 5.08
CA ARG A 53 -5.29 19.88 3.94
C ARG A 53 -4.14 18.96 3.57
N SER A 54 -2.92 19.49 3.48
CA SER A 54 -1.74 18.68 3.19
C SER A 54 -1.55 17.56 4.21
N ARG A 55 -1.73 17.84 5.51
CA ARG A 55 -1.64 16.77 6.53
C ARG A 55 -2.73 15.72 6.37
N VAL A 56 -3.97 16.14 6.13
CA VAL A 56 -5.10 15.21 5.91
C VAL A 56 -4.82 14.30 4.72
N ILE A 57 -4.43 14.87 3.57
CA ILE A 57 -4.11 14.11 2.36
C ILE A 57 -2.91 13.17 2.60
N GLY A 58 -1.85 13.67 3.23
CA GLY A 58 -0.68 12.86 3.57
C GLY A 58 -1.04 11.68 4.48
N ASN A 59 -1.96 11.88 5.42
CA ASN A 59 -2.47 10.81 6.28
C ASN A 59 -3.30 9.80 5.50
N TRP A 60 -4.19 10.24 4.59
CA TRP A 60 -4.98 9.33 3.76
C TRP A 60 -4.12 8.43 2.89
N ILE A 61 -3.16 9.00 2.16
CA ILE A 61 -2.23 8.21 1.32
C ILE A 61 -1.41 7.27 2.22
N GLY A 62 -0.96 7.75 3.39
CA GLY A 62 -0.23 6.91 4.35
C GLY A 62 -1.04 5.75 4.89
N GLU A 63 -2.33 5.95 5.11
CA GLU A 63 -3.24 4.93 5.62
C GLU A 63 -3.56 3.88 4.55
N LEU A 64 -3.77 4.29 3.30
CA LEU A 64 -3.92 3.34 2.19
C LEU A 64 -2.68 2.46 2.01
N ASP A 65 -1.48 3.03 2.06
CA ASP A 65 -0.21 2.31 2.02
C ASP A 65 -0.10 1.30 3.18
N ARG A 66 -0.49 1.70 4.40
CA ARG A 66 -0.52 0.83 5.59
C ARG A 66 -1.51 -0.32 5.43
N LEU A 67 -2.72 -0.05 4.95
CA LEU A 67 -3.75 -1.06 4.75
C LEU A 67 -3.38 -2.06 3.65
N LEU A 68 -2.76 -1.60 2.56
CA LEU A 68 -2.18 -2.48 1.54
C LEU A 68 -1.08 -3.37 2.13
N HIS A 69 -0.22 -2.83 3.01
CA HIS A 69 0.77 -3.61 3.74
C HIS A 69 0.13 -4.73 4.57
N VAL A 70 -0.91 -4.41 5.35
CA VAL A 70 -1.66 -5.40 6.15
C VAL A 70 -2.29 -6.48 5.27
N LEU A 71 -2.83 -6.10 4.11
CA LEU A 71 -3.39 -7.04 3.14
C LEU A 71 -2.31 -7.99 2.59
N LEU A 72 -1.14 -7.46 2.21
CA LEU A 72 -0.02 -8.26 1.73
C LEU A 72 0.49 -9.25 2.79
N ASP A 73 0.59 -8.82 4.05
CA ASP A 73 1.00 -9.70 5.15
C ASP A 73 -0.04 -10.80 5.42
N ALA A 74 -1.34 -10.47 5.36
CA ALA A 74 -2.41 -11.46 5.46
C ALA A 74 -2.41 -12.46 4.29
N ALA A 75 -2.10 -11.99 3.08
CA ALA A 75 -2.01 -12.83 1.90
C ALA A 75 -0.79 -13.76 1.97
N ALA A 76 0.37 -13.26 2.41
CA ALA A 76 1.58 -14.05 2.64
C ALA A 76 1.34 -15.17 3.67
N ARG A 77 0.73 -14.84 4.82
CA ARG A 77 0.33 -15.84 5.83
C ARG A 77 -0.62 -16.89 5.26
N ALA A 78 -1.65 -16.47 4.53
CA ALA A 78 -2.61 -17.39 3.94
C ALA A 78 -2.00 -18.31 2.87
N ALA A 79 -0.87 -17.91 2.28
CA ALA A 79 -0.09 -18.70 1.34
C ALA A 79 1.04 -19.51 2.00
N GLY A 80 1.16 -19.48 3.34
CA GLY A 80 2.24 -20.17 4.07
C GLY A 80 3.63 -19.57 3.84
N ARG A 81 3.73 -18.32 3.39
CA ARG A 81 5.00 -17.62 3.16
C ARG A 81 5.44 -16.88 4.42
N PRO A 82 6.76 -16.79 4.69
CA PRO A 82 7.26 -16.03 5.83
C PRO A 82 6.94 -14.54 5.68
N GLU A 83 6.46 -13.92 6.75
CA GLU A 83 6.32 -12.47 6.83
C GLU A 83 7.72 -11.85 6.80
N THR A 84 8.03 -11.10 5.73
CA THR A 84 9.35 -10.46 5.62
C THR A 84 9.30 -9.07 6.26
N GLU A 85 9.71 -8.97 7.51
CA GLU A 85 9.82 -7.70 8.25
C GLU A 85 10.74 -6.68 7.57
N ALA A 86 11.69 -7.15 6.75
CA ALA A 86 12.66 -6.32 6.05
C ALA A 86 12.05 -5.40 4.97
N GLN A 87 10.81 -5.61 4.56
CA GLN A 87 10.22 -4.92 3.41
C GLN A 87 9.30 -3.75 3.84
N ARG A 88 9.88 -2.63 4.28
CA ARG A 88 9.14 -1.42 4.67
C ARG A 88 8.43 -0.68 3.51
N ASN A 89 8.61 -1.13 2.27
CA ASN A 89 8.03 -0.50 1.09
C ASN A 89 6.97 -1.42 0.46
N ALA A 90 5.71 -0.97 0.42
CA ALA A 90 4.61 -1.74 -0.13
C ALA A 90 4.85 -2.15 -1.60
N ALA A 91 5.53 -1.33 -2.40
CA ALA A 91 5.87 -1.66 -3.80
C ALA A 91 6.79 -2.88 -3.90
N HIS A 92 7.79 -2.99 -3.01
CA HIS A 92 8.70 -4.15 -2.99
C HIS A 92 8.00 -5.40 -2.44
N LYS A 93 7.18 -5.27 -1.38
CA LYS A 93 6.36 -6.39 -0.88
C LYS A 93 5.42 -6.91 -1.96
N LEU A 94 4.75 -6.00 -2.65
CA LEU A 94 3.83 -6.31 -3.73
C LEU A 94 4.54 -7.05 -4.86
N ALA A 95 5.67 -6.54 -5.36
CA ALA A 95 6.42 -7.19 -6.43
C ALA A 95 6.92 -8.59 -6.03
N ALA A 96 7.33 -8.78 -4.77
CA ALA A 96 7.74 -10.08 -4.25
C ALA A 96 6.57 -11.07 -4.09
N PHE A 97 5.39 -10.56 -3.72
CA PHE A 97 4.21 -11.39 -3.48
C PHE A 97 3.45 -11.72 -4.78
N CYS A 98 3.22 -10.71 -5.61
CA CYS A 98 2.42 -10.69 -6.84
C CYS A 98 3.21 -9.97 -7.95
N ALA A 99 4.05 -10.71 -8.67
CA ALA A 99 4.87 -10.16 -9.75
C ALA A 99 4.03 -9.53 -10.88
N GLU A 100 2.82 -10.04 -11.12
CA GLU A 100 1.86 -9.48 -12.08
C GLU A 100 1.44 -8.05 -11.74
N ALA A 101 1.53 -7.63 -10.47
CA ALA A 101 1.21 -6.27 -10.04
C ALA A 101 2.41 -5.30 -10.11
N ALA A 102 3.55 -5.72 -10.68
CA ALA A 102 4.76 -4.90 -10.81
C ALA A 102 4.55 -3.61 -11.62
N TRP A 103 3.53 -3.57 -12.50
CA TRP A 103 3.14 -2.37 -13.27
C TRP A 103 2.84 -1.16 -12.38
N SER A 104 2.44 -1.40 -11.12
CA SER A 104 2.04 -0.36 -10.18
C SER A 104 3.23 0.32 -9.49
N ALA A 105 4.45 -0.23 -9.61
CA ALA A 105 5.62 0.25 -8.88
C ALA A 105 5.91 1.76 -9.10
N PRO A 106 5.89 2.30 -10.34
CA PRO A 106 6.09 3.74 -10.55
C PRO A 106 5.05 4.61 -9.81
N ARG A 107 3.78 4.18 -9.80
CA ARG A 107 2.69 4.85 -9.11
C ARG A 107 2.88 4.81 -7.59
N LEU A 108 3.18 3.65 -7.03
CA LEU A 108 3.44 3.50 -5.59
C LEU A 108 4.66 4.31 -5.12
N HIS A 109 5.74 4.36 -5.90
CA HIS A 109 6.89 5.23 -5.61
C HIS A 109 6.51 6.72 -5.66
N GLY A 110 5.72 7.12 -6.66
CA GLY A 110 5.17 8.46 -6.76
C GLY A 110 4.28 8.83 -5.57
N LEU A 111 3.44 7.91 -5.10
CA LEU A 111 2.60 8.10 -3.91
C LEU A 111 3.42 8.22 -2.64
N ALA A 112 4.47 7.41 -2.48
CA ALA A 112 5.39 7.53 -1.35
C ALA A 112 6.04 8.92 -1.31
N ARG A 113 6.46 9.46 -2.47
CA ARG A 113 6.98 10.84 -2.57
C ARG A 113 5.91 11.88 -2.26
N ALA A 114 4.72 11.74 -2.83
CA ALA A 114 3.59 12.65 -2.58
C ALA A 114 3.23 12.71 -1.10
N ARG A 115 3.13 11.55 -0.43
CA ARG A 115 2.92 11.44 1.02
C ARG A 115 3.96 12.22 1.81
N SER A 116 5.24 12.02 1.52
CA SER A 116 6.33 12.75 2.19
C SER A 116 6.21 14.26 1.97
N THR A 117 5.90 14.69 0.75
CA THR A 117 5.69 16.11 0.41
C THR A 117 4.52 16.70 1.19
N PHE A 118 3.38 16.03 1.24
CA PHE A 118 2.23 16.48 2.01
C PHE A 118 2.51 16.54 3.52
N ARG A 119 3.20 15.54 4.06
CA ARG A 119 3.47 15.42 5.50
C ARG A 119 4.54 16.39 6.01
N TYR A 120 5.64 16.56 5.27
CA TYR A 120 6.83 17.24 5.77
C TYR A 120 7.04 18.63 5.16
N THR A 121 6.52 18.88 3.96
CA THR A 121 6.74 20.14 3.24
C THR A 121 5.45 20.89 2.96
N ASN A 122 4.34 20.48 3.59
CA ASN A 122 3.00 21.06 3.40
C ASN A 122 2.61 21.17 1.91
N GLY A 123 2.94 20.14 1.13
CA GLY A 123 2.62 20.09 -0.30
C GLY A 123 3.65 20.73 -1.22
N ALA A 124 4.68 21.41 -0.71
CA ALA A 124 5.73 21.98 -1.57
C ALA A 124 6.67 20.88 -2.11
N ALA A 125 6.82 20.76 -3.43
CA ALA A 125 7.76 19.84 -4.05
C ALA A 125 9.20 20.26 -3.74
N ARG A 126 9.90 19.52 -2.87
CA ARG A 126 11.27 19.85 -2.43
C ARG A 126 12.33 18.82 -2.79
N ARG A 127 11.92 17.65 -3.30
CA ARG A 127 12.84 16.58 -3.66
C ARG A 127 12.55 16.09 -5.07
N ALA A 128 13.53 16.21 -5.94
CA ALA A 128 13.43 15.71 -7.32
C ALA A 128 13.52 14.18 -7.37
N ASP A 129 13.05 13.61 -8.49
CA ASP A 129 13.09 12.17 -8.75
C ASP A 129 14.53 11.63 -8.74
N VAL A 130 15.46 12.42 -9.27
CA VAL A 130 16.88 12.14 -9.35
C VAL A 130 17.69 13.25 -8.67
N ARG A 131 18.89 12.92 -8.18
CA ARG A 131 19.79 13.91 -7.55
C ARG A 131 20.13 15.01 -8.56
N GLY A 132 19.92 16.27 -8.18
CA GLY A 132 20.13 17.42 -9.07
C GLY A 132 19.04 17.64 -10.12
N GLY A 133 18.00 16.80 -10.13
CA GLY A 133 16.86 16.96 -11.05
C GLY A 133 15.99 18.18 -10.71
N THR A 134 15.14 18.55 -11.66
CA THR A 134 14.27 19.75 -11.56
C THR A 134 12.80 19.42 -11.32
N HIS A 135 12.44 18.13 -11.34
CA HIS A 135 11.05 17.68 -11.26
C HIS A 135 10.90 16.54 -10.25
N MET A 136 9.71 16.48 -9.65
CA MET A 136 9.22 15.39 -8.81
C MET A 136 7.98 14.78 -9.44
N THR A 137 7.95 13.46 -9.57
CA THR A 137 6.84 12.69 -10.12
C THR A 137 5.98 12.12 -9.00
N VAL A 138 4.67 12.33 -9.07
CA VAL A 138 3.67 11.78 -8.14
C VAL A 138 3.01 10.52 -8.72
N GLY A 139 2.15 9.88 -7.94
CA GLY A 139 1.61 8.55 -8.27
C GLY A 139 0.25 8.53 -9.00
N TRP A 140 -0.26 9.71 -9.37
CA TRP A 140 -1.47 9.86 -10.17
C TRP A 140 -1.14 10.56 -11.49
N SER A 141 -2.07 10.50 -12.45
CA SER A 141 -1.85 10.96 -13.81
C SER A 141 -2.02 12.46 -13.94
N GLY A 142 -1.32 13.04 -14.91
CA GLY A 142 -1.60 14.37 -15.44
C GLY A 142 -2.60 14.31 -16.60
N PRO A 143 -2.89 15.46 -17.23
CA PRO A 143 -3.87 15.55 -18.32
C PRO A 143 -3.60 14.62 -19.51
N ASN A 144 -2.34 14.26 -19.74
CA ASN A 144 -1.91 13.43 -20.86
C ASN A 144 -1.88 11.92 -20.54
N GLY A 145 -2.36 11.50 -19.36
CA GLY A 145 -2.31 10.10 -18.90
C GLY A 145 -0.95 9.62 -18.38
N GLU A 146 0.12 10.39 -18.59
CA GLU A 146 1.42 10.18 -17.94
C GLU A 146 1.36 10.56 -16.45
N LEU A 147 2.26 9.99 -15.64
CA LEU A 147 2.36 10.38 -14.23
C LEU A 147 2.65 11.88 -14.08
N ARG A 148 1.86 12.55 -13.24
CA ARG A 148 1.96 14.00 -13.06
C ARG A 148 3.32 14.37 -12.46
N ARG A 149 3.88 15.45 -12.97
CA ARG A 149 5.19 15.97 -12.55
C ARG A 149 5.03 17.40 -12.08
N PHE A 150 5.75 17.75 -11.03
CA PHE A 150 5.82 19.09 -10.46
C PHE A 150 7.27 19.55 -10.49
N ARG A 151 7.50 20.79 -10.90
CA ARG A 151 8.81 21.42 -10.78
C ARG A 151 9.13 21.65 -9.31
N ILE A 152 10.39 21.52 -8.94
CA ILE A 152 10.82 21.80 -7.56
C ILE A 152 10.50 23.26 -7.21
N GLY A 153 9.87 23.45 -6.05
CA GLY A 153 9.31 24.72 -5.59
C GLY A 153 7.80 24.84 -5.80
N GLU A 154 7.20 24.07 -6.72
CA GLU A 154 5.75 24.10 -6.94
C GLU A 154 4.95 23.47 -5.80
N CYS A 155 3.70 23.89 -5.68
CA CYS A 155 2.75 23.27 -4.78
C CYS A 155 2.11 22.06 -5.46
N VAL A 156 2.29 20.88 -4.86
CA VAL A 156 1.57 19.67 -5.25
C VAL A 156 0.12 19.79 -4.81
N LEU A 157 -0.77 19.69 -5.80
CA LEU A 157 -2.21 19.66 -5.57
C LEU A 157 -2.72 18.26 -5.93
N LEU A 158 -3.48 17.69 -4.99
CA LEU A 158 -4.30 16.51 -5.23
C LEU A 158 -5.75 16.99 -5.40
N ASP A 159 -6.31 16.84 -6.58
CA ASP A 159 -7.71 17.15 -6.87
C ASP A 159 -8.59 15.89 -6.68
N SER A 160 -9.90 16.06 -6.80
CA SER A 160 -10.90 14.98 -6.73
C SER A 160 -10.61 13.83 -7.70
N GLY A 161 -10.29 14.16 -8.95
CA GLY A 161 -9.94 13.18 -9.98
C GLY A 161 -8.72 12.35 -9.61
N ALA A 162 -7.66 13.00 -9.14
CA ALA A 162 -6.47 12.32 -8.67
C ALA A 162 -6.74 11.43 -7.44
N LEU A 163 -7.57 11.87 -6.50
CA LEU A 163 -7.94 11.04 -5.34
C LEU A 163 -8.73 9.79 -5.77
N ALA A 164 -9.68 9.93 -6.69
CA ALA A 164 -10.43 8.80 -7.24
C ALA A 164 -9.51 7.80 -7.95
N GLU A 165 -8.57 8.30 -8.77
CA GLU A 165 -7.57 7.46 -9.45
C GLU A 165 -6.70 6.67 -8.46
N ILE A 166 -6.32 7.29 -7.34
CA ILE A 166 -5.60 6.61 -6.27
C ILE A 166 -6.47 5.50 -5.67
N CYS A 167 -7.74 5.76 -5.37
CA CYS A 167 -8.65 4.73 -4.86
C CYS A 167 -8.78 3.54 -5.83
N ASP A 168 -8.91 3.81 -7.13
CA ASP A 168 -9.00 2.77 -8.17
C ASP A 168 -7.72 1.93 -8.25
N LEU A 169 -6.56 2.58 -8.14
CA LEU A 169 -5.27 1.89 -8.05
C LEU A 169 -5.24 0.91 -6.87
N TYR A 170 -5.62 1.36 -5.67
CA TYR A 170 -5.57 0.50 -4.48
C TYR A 170 -6.58 -0.65 -4.53
N ASP A 171 -7.77 -0.43 -5.11
CA ASP A 171 -8.75 -1.52 -5.32
C ASP A 171 -8.25 -2.54 -6.33
N ALA A 172 -7.66 -2.10 -7.44
CA ALA A 172 -7.06 -3.00 -8.43
C ALA A 172 -5.93 -3.84 -7.82
N LEU A 173 -5.06 -3.20 -7.02
CA LEU A 173 -4.01 -3.90 -6.28
C LEU A 173 -4.57 -4.91 -5.29
N ALA A 174 -5.61 -4.54 -4.55
CA ALA A 174 -6.26 -5.46 -3.61
C ALA A 174 -6.84 -6.69 -4.33
N ALA A 175 -7.51 -6.48 -5.47
CA ALA A 175 -8.04 -7.56 -6.30
C ALA A 175 -6.93 -8.52 -6.73
N HIS A 176 -5.81 -8.00 -7.27
CA HIS A 176 -4.66 -8.82 -7.66
C HIS A 176 -4.07 -9.60 -6.49
N VAL A 177 -3.96 -9.00 -5.30
CA VAL A 177 -3.43 -9.69 -4.12
C VAL A 177 -4.35 -10.83 -3.67
N VAL A 178 -5.67 -10.63 -3.72
CA VAL A 178 -6.67 -11.64 -3.33
C VAL A 178 -6.75 -12.80 -4.32
N THR A 179 -6.63 -12.52 -5.63
CA THR A 179 -6.70 -13.54 -6.68
C THR A 179 -5.38 -14.23 -6.97
N SER A 180 -4.26 -13.65 -6.52
CA SER A 180 -2.93 -14.23 -6.71
C SER A 180 -2.88 -15.66 -6.17
N PRO A 181 -2.33 -16.62 -6.95
CA PRO A 181 -2.29 -18.01 -6.52
C PRO A 181 -1.61 -18.16 -5.17
N ARG A 182 -2.24 -18.90 -4.25
CA ARG A 182 -1.61 -19.42 -3.04
C ARG A 182 -0.57 -20.47 -3.45
N ALA A 183 0.55 -20.04 -4.03
CA ALA A 183 1.64 -20.97 -4.31
C ALA A 183 2.28 -21.34 -2.96
N GLY A 184 1.80 -22.45 -2.40
CA GLY A 184 2.15 -22.93 -1.07
C GLY A 184 1.58 -24.31 -0.68
N ALA A 185 0.91 -25.04 -1.57
CA ALA A 185 0.76 -26.50 -1.38
C ALA A 185 1.86 -27.18 -2.20
N PRO A 186 2.88 -27.80 -1.59
CA PRO A 186 3.72 -28.73 -2.33
C PRO A 186 2.81 -29.83 -2.86
N ALA A 187 2.88 -30.10 -4.16
CA ALA A 187 2.27 -31.29 -4.73
C ALA A 187 2.73 -32.50 -3.90
N PRO A 188 1.85 -33.45 -3.55
CA PRO A 188 2.29 -34.67 -2.89
C PRO A 188 3.33 -35.32 -3.79
N SER A 189 4.57 -35.42 -3.30
CA SER A 189 5.64 -36.12 -3.99
C SER A 189 5.11 -37.49 -4.42
N PRO A 190 5.28 -37.90 -5.69
CA PRO A 190 4.88 -39.24 -6.09
C PRO A 190 5.60 -40.21 -5.17
N THR A 191 4.79 -41.01 -4.45
CA THR A 191 5.25 -42.09 -3.60
C THR A 191 6.27 -42.89 -4.41
N ARG A 192 7.53 -42.79 -4.03
CA ARG A 192 8.59 -43.59 -4.62
C ARG A 192 8.31 -45.02 -4.17
N GLU A 193 7.53 -45.75 -4.97
CA GLU A 193 7.38 -47.19 -4.81
C GLU A 193 8.79 -47.77 -4.75
N ARG A 194 9.14 -48.26 -3.57
CA ARG A 194 10.31 -49.11 -3.38
C ARG A 194 10.04 -50.38 -4.18
N SER A 195 10.43 -50.38 -5.44
CA SER A 195 10.74 -51.63 -6.14
C SER A 195 11.96 -52.21 -5.45
N GLY A 196 11.70 -53.06 -4.45
CA GLY A 196 12.68 -53.99 -3.94
C GLY A 196 13.11 -54.90 -5.08
N HIS A 197 14.37 -54.80 -5.47
CA HIS A 197 15.02 -55.88 -6.22
C HIS A 197 15.81 -56.70 -5.19
N GLN A 198 15.19 -57.80 -4.78
CA GLN A 198 15.82 -58.95 -4.16
C GLN A 198 16.25 -59.93 -5.26
N GLY A 199 17.45 -60.52 -5.11
CA GLY A 199 17.90 -61.75 -5.76
C GLY A 199 18.51 -61.54 -7.15
N ILE A 200 19.63 -62.14 -7.54
CA ILE A 200 20.42 -63.27 -7.00
C ILE A 200 21.90 -62.98 -7.27
#